data_AF-A0AA88IJF1-F1
#
_entry.id   AF-A0AA88IJF1-F1
#
_cell.length_a   1.000
_cell.length_b   1.000
_cell.length_c   1.000
_cell.angle_alpha   90.00
_cell.angle_beta   90.00
_cell.angle_gamma   90.00
#
_symmetry.space_group_name_H-M   'P 1'
#
loop_
_entity.id
_entity.type
_entity.pdbx_description
1 polymer ?
#
loop_
_entity_poly.entity_id
_entity_poly.type
_entity_poly.pdbx_seq_one_letter_code
_entity_poly.pdbx_strand_id
1 'polypeptide(L)'
;MGIEPLEGGIKCDDIINALEGHILDEYTFNPVKAISNVDPKYNKDPTLSDKVHCLVCVLPADSVSRMEDDVFAKMKHVRAHASLLGIPQVIIMTKADKACELVNQDLKKIYYSRKINAKAAECSNNVGISLNAIYPVKNYPESIMQEPDTDVLILTALRDILNFANDYVEREMEKEEP
;
A
#
# COMPACT_ATOMS: atom_id res chain seq x y z
N MET A 1 11.20 5.60 -6.63
CA MET A 1 10.12 6.49 -7.12
C MET A 1 8.88 6.24 -6.28
N GLY A 2 8.10 7.27 -5.99
CA GLY A 2 6.88 7.16 -5.17
C GLY A 2 5.79 8.12 -5.65
N ILE A 3 4.71 8.21 -4.87
CA ILE A 3 3.65 9.20 -5.11
C ILE A 3 4.13 10.54 -4.54
N GLU A 4 4.18 11.54 -5.40
CA GLU A 4 4.60 12.91 -5.06
C GLU A 4 3.46 13.90 -5.39
N PRO A 5 3.48 15.10 -4.79
CA PRO A 5 2.49 16.15 -5.07
C PRO A 5 2.50 16.59 -6.55
N LEU A 6 1.42 17.26 -6.97
CA LEU A 6 1.28 17.84 -8.32
C LEU A 6 1.57 16.81 -9.44
N GLU A 7 2.28 17.21 -10.49
CA GLU A 7 2.69 16.33 -11.60
C GLU A 7 3.97 15.52 -11.31
N GLY A 8 4.52 15.59 -10.09
CA GLY A 8 5.72 14.86 -9.69
C GLY A 8 5.49 13.36 -9.48
N GLY A 9 6.59 12.62 -9.35
CA GLY A 9 6.59 11.18 -9.10
C GLY A 9 5.97 10.34 -10.23
N ILE A 10 5.53 9.14 -9.86
CA ILE A 10 4.85 8.22 -10.78
C ILE A 10 3.44 8.73 -11.15
N LYS A 11 3.01 8.53 -12.40
CA LYS A 11 1.65 8.88 -12.82
C LYS A 11 0.63 7.88 -12.30
N CYS A 12 -0.59 8.33 -12.02
CA CYS A 12 -1.65 7.44 -11.57
C CYS A 12 -1.95 6.36 -12.61
N ASP A 13 -1.99 6.75 -13.89
CA ASP A 13 -2.22 5.82 -15.00
C ASP A 13 -1.12 4.75 -15.08
N ASP A 14 0.14 5.06 -14.76
CA ASP A 14 1.20 4.06 -14.67
C ASP A 14 0.93 3.04 -13.56
N ILE A 15 0.50 3.51 -12.38
CA ILE A 15 0.13 2.60 -11.29
C ILE A 15 -1.07 1.75 -11.70
N ILE A 16 -2.07 2.33 -12.35
CA ILE A 16 -3.25 1.61 -12.84
C ILE A 16 -2.86 0.55 -13.87
N ASN A 17 -2.00 0.87 -14.84
CA ASN A 17 -1.48 -0.11 -15.79
C ASN A 17 -0.69 -1.22 -15.08
N ALA A 18 0.06 -0.90 -14.02
CA ALA A 18 0.71 -1.92 -13.21
C ALA A 18 -0.31 -2.81 -12.48
N LEU A 19 -1.40 -2.25 -11.94
CA LEU A 19 -2.47 -3.03 -11.30
C LEU A 19 -3.05 -4.09 -12.26
N GLU A 20 -3.24 -3.69 -13.53
CA GLU A 20 -3.80 -4.54 -14.59
C GLU A 20 -2.78 -5.45 -15.27
N GLY A 21 -1.50 -5.39 -14.89
CA GLY A 21 -0.42 -6.23 -15.44
C GLY A 21 0.13 -5.77 -16.80
N HIS A 22 -0.14 -4.52 -17.18
CA HIS A 22 0.24 -3.96 -18.46
C HIS A 22 1.70 -3.45 -18.53
N ILE A 23 2.48 -3.53 -17.45
CA ILE A 23 3.87 -3.05 -17.40
C ILE A 23 4.83 -4.24 -17.29
N LEU A 24 5.71 -4.37 -18.28
CA LEU A 24 6.77 -5.39 -18.27
C LEU A 24 7.96 -4.97 -17.40
N ASP A 25 8.72 -5.96 -16.94
CA ASP A 25 9.95 -5.77 -16.19
C ASP A 25 10.92 -4.79 -16.87
N GLU A 26 11.65 -4.05 -16.04
CA GLU A 26 12.63 -3.02 -16.43
C GLU A 26 12.03 -1.80 -17.14
N TYR A 27 10.71 -1.60 -17.10
CA TYR A 27 10.12 -0.33 -17.52
C TYR A 27 10.65 0.82 -16.65
N THR A 28 11.09 1.90 -17.31
CA THR A 28 11.53 3.12 -16.64
C THR A 28 10.41 4.16 -16.73
N PHE A 29 9.80 4.48 -15.59
CA PHE A 29 8.71 5.46 -15.52
C PHE A 29 9.14 6.83 -16.06
N ASN A 30 8.30 7.38 -16.93
CA ASN A 30 8.52 8.71 -17.48
C ASN A 30 7.78 9.75 -16.62
N PRO A 31 8.47 10.78 -16.09
CA PRO A 31 7.85 11.77 -15.21
C PRO A 31 6.86 12.70 -15.93
N VAL A 32 6.83 12.70 -17.27
CA VAL A 32 5.98 13.57 -18.08
C VAL A 32 4.71 12.86 -18.53
N LYS A 33 4.80 11.57 -18.87
CA LYS A 33 3.68 10.81 -19.46
C LYS A 33 3.66 9.36 -18.96
N ALA A 34 2.46 8.82 -18.81
CA ALA A 34 2.29 7.40 -18.52
C ALA A 34 2.66 6.53 -19.72
N ILE A 35 2.88 5.23 -19.46
CA ILE A 35 3.03 4.20 -20.48
C ILE A 35 1.79 4.16 -21.38
N SER A 36 1.99 3.73 -22.63
CA SER A 36 0.91 3.56 -23.60
C SER A 36 1.08 2.24 -24.34
N ASN A 37 0.02 1.77 -24.98
CA ASN A 37 0.00 0.49 -25.71
C ASN A 37 0.95 0.38 -26.91
N VAL A 38 1.59 1.47 -27.31
CA VAL A 38 2.64 1.52 -28.34
C VAL A 38 4.05 1.35 -27.75
N ASP A 39 4.19 1.44 -26.43
CA ASP A 39 5.48 1.25 -25.77
C ASP A 39 5.92 -0.22 -25.87
N PRO A 40 7.18 -0.52 -26.24
CA PRO A 40 7.67 -1.89 -26.29
C PRO A 40 7.60 -2.64 -24.95
N LYS A 41 7.58 -1.92 -23.82
CA LYS A 41 7.45 -2.48 -22.47
C LYS A 41 5.99 -2.56 -21.99
N TYR A 42 5.01 -2.31 -22.86
CA TYR A 42 3.59 -2.50 -22.55
C TYR A 42 3.15 -3.93 -22.84
N ASN A 43 2.66 -4.63 -21.82
CA ASN A 43 2.05 -5.95 -21.96
C ASN A 43 0.62 -5.81 -22.48
N LYS A 44 0.35 -6.28 -23.70
CA LYS A 44 -0.97 -6.10 -24.36
C LYS A 44 -2.02 -7.09 -23.89
N ASP A 45 -1.60 -8.23 -23.36
CA ASP A 45 -2.50 -9.32 -22.99
C ASP A 45 -2.04 -9.89 -21.64
N PRO A 46 -2.31 -9.16 -20.53
CA PRO A 46 -1.85 -9.55 -19.21
C PRO A 46 -2.57 -10.79 -18.69
N THR A 47 -1.78 -11.74 -18.23
CA THR A 47 -2.24 -12.93 -17.50
C THR A 47 -2.55 -12.60 -16.04
N LEU A 48 -3.21 -13.51 -15.32
CA LEU A 48 -3.44 -13.34 -13.88
C LEU A 48 -2.13 -13.16 -13.10
N SER A 49 -1.05 -13.82 -13.51
CA SER A 49 0.27 -13.66 -12.87
C SER A 49 0.92 -12.29 -13.10
N ASP A 50 0.51 -11.57 -14.15
CA ASP A 50 1.03 -10.23 -14.43
C ASP A 50 0.32 -9.15 -13.58
N LYS A 51 -0.92 -9.43 -13.14
CA LYS A 51 -1.76 -8.49 -12.40
C LYS A 51 -1.35 -8.38 -10.93
N VAL A 52 -1.62 -7.22 -10.33
CA VAL A 52 -1.44 -7.04 -8.88
C VAL A 52 -2.59 -7.72 -8.13
N HIS A 53 -2.23 -8.51 -7.11
CA HIS A 53 -3.21 -9.23 -6.28
C HIS A 53 -3.55 -8.53 -4.97
N CYS A 54 -2.76 -7.54 -4.55
CA CYS A 54 -3.03 -6.74 -3.36
C CYS A 54 -2.32 -5.38 -3.45
N LEU A 55 -3.06 -4.29 -3.19
CA LEU A 55 -2.50 -2.94 -3.15
C LEU A 55 -2.11 -2.56 -1.72
N VAL A 56 -0.82 -2.30 -1.48
CA VAL A 56 -0.31 -1.90 -0.17
C VAL A 56 0.12 -0.43 -0.18
N CYS A 57 -0.57 0.41 0.60
CA CYS A 57 -0.19 1.79 0.83
C CYS A 57 0.67 1.92 2.08
N VAL A 58 1.87 2.49 1.96
CA VAL A 58 2.78 2.68 3.10
C VAL A 58 2.76 4.15 3.53
N LEU A 59 2.34 4.41 4.77
CA LEU A 59 2.19 5.76 5.32
C LEU A 59 2.95 5.91 6.66
N PRO A 60 3.69 7.00 6.87
CA PRO A 60 4.38 7.27 8.14
C PRO A 60 3.43 7.91 9.17
N ALA A 61 3.21 7.25 10.32
CA ALA A 61 2.33 7.72 11.38
C ALA A 61 2.74 9.08 11.97
N ASP A 62 4.04 9.36 12.03
CA ASP A 62 4.62 10.58 12.61
C ASP A 62 4.48 11.81 11.72
N SER A 63 4.35 11.62 10.39
CA SER A 63 4.27 12.71 9.43
C SER A 63 3.04 12.69 8.50
N VAL A 64 2.13 11.72 8.62
CA VAL A 64 0.93 11.61 7.76
C VAL A 64 0.10 12.90 7.75
N SER A 65 -0.01 13.58 8.88
CA SER A 65 -0.75 14.86 9.01
C SER A 65 -0.09 16.04 8.30
N ARG A 66 1.15 15.88 7.81
CA ARG A 66 1.90 16.89 7.07
C ARG A 66 2.01 16.57 5.58
N MET A 67 1.45 15.45 5.15
CA MET A 67 1.41 15.10 3.73
C MET A 67 0.41 15.99 2.99
N GLU A 68 0.71 16.28 1.74
CA GLU A 68 -0.10 17.17 0.91
C GLU A 68 -1.37 16.45 0.40
N ASP A 69 -2.47 17.19 0.32
CA ASP A 69 -3.77 16.67 -0.13
C ASP A 69 -3.70 16.04 -1.53
N ASP A 70 -2.85 16.57 -2.42
CA ASP A 70 -2.63 16.03 -3.76
C ASP A 70 -2.08 14.59 -3.74
N VAL A 71 -1.23 14.25 -2.76
CA VAL A 71 -0.73 12.89 -2.58
C VAL A 71 -1.87 11.95 -2.21
N PHE A 72 -2.75 12.40 -1.30
CA PHE A 72 -3.94 11.63 -0.93
C PHE A 72 -4.96 11.54 -2.07
N ALA A 73 -5.09 12.57 -2.90
CA ALA A 73 -5.95 12.54 -4.09
C ALA A 73 -5.48 11.46 -5.07
N LYS A 74 -4.16 11.39 -5.34
CA LYS A 74 -3.56 10.32 -6.17
C LYS A 74 -3.79 8.93 -5.57
N MET A 75 -3.55 8.77 -4.27
CA MET A 75 -3.81 7.50 -3.57
C MET A 75 -5.28 7.08 -3.67
N LYS A 76 -6.23 8.01 -3.46
CA LYS A 76 -7.67 7.75 -3.59
C LYS A 76 -8.05 7.35 -5.02
N HIS A 77 -7.44 7.98 -6.02
CA HIS A 77 -7.69 7.68 -7.43
C HIS A 77 -7.26 6.25 -7.77
N VAL A 78 -6.02 5.88 -7.45
CA VAL A 78 -5.51 4.51 -7.65
C VAL A 78 -6.33 3.50 -6.84
N ARG A 79 -6.65 3.81 -5.57
CA ARG A 79 -7.46 2.94 -4.71
C ARG A 79 -8.87 2.73 -5.27
N ALA A 80 -9.48 3.76 -5.87
CA ALA A 80 -10.79 3.62 -6.51
C ALA A 80 -10.73 2.62 -7.67
N HIS A 81 -9.68 2.69 -8.49
CA HIS A 81 -9.48 1.75 -9.60
C HIS A 81 -9.22 0.32 -9.11
N ALA A 82 -8.35 0.16 -8.10
CA ALA A 82 -8.14 -1.13 -7.46
C ALA A 82 -9.45 -1.74 -6.90
N SER A 83 -10.35 -0.90 -6.37
CA SER A 83 -11.65 -1.35 -5.88
C SER A 83 -12.57 -1.84 -6.99
N LEU A 84 -12.54 -1.21 -8.18
CA LEU A 84 -13.30 -1.66 -9.35
C LEU A 84 -12.81 -3.02 -9.85
N LEU A 85 -11.50 -3.26 -9.76
CA LEU A 85 -10.87 -4.55 -10.07
C LEU A 85 -11.08 -5.60 -8.98
N GLY A 86 -11.69 -5.24 -7.83
CA GLY A 86 -11.85 -6.15 -6.69
C GLY A 86 -10.54 -6.46 -5.94
N ILE A 87 -9.45 -5.76 -6.26
CA ILE A 87 -8.14 -5.93 -5.64
C ILE A 87 -8.22 -5.46 -4.18
N PRO A 88 -7.85 -6.32 -3.21
CA PRO A 88 -7.80 -5.94 -1.80
C PRO A 88 -6.77 -4.84 -1.56
N GLN A 89 -7.06 -3.95 -0.61
CA GLN A 89 -6.23 -2.79 -0.32
C GLN A 89 -5.93 -2.72 1.18
N VAL A 90 -4.66 -2.47 1.50
CA VAL A 90 -4.14 -2.47 2.88
C VAL A 90 -3.28 -1.23 3.11
N ILE A 91 -3.30 -0.69 4.33
CA ILE A 91 -2.35 0.34 4.77
C ILE A 91 -1.35 -0.27 5.75
N ILE A 92 -0.05 -0.10 5.47
CA ILE A 92 0.99 -0.27 6.48
C ILE A 92 1.32 1.12 7.05
N MET A 93 0.94 1.34 8.30
CA MET A 93 1.20 2.60 9.00
C MET A 93 2.52 2.50 9.78
N THR A 94 3.60 2.89 9.13
CA THR A 94 4.98 2.83 9.63
C THR A 94 5.29 3.90 10.68
N LYS A 95 6.43 3.76 11.37
CA LYS A 95 6.92 4.74 12.38
C LYS A 95 5.91 5.04 13.50
N ALA A 96 5.11 4.04 13.87
CA ALA A 96 4.11 4.19 14.93
C ALA A 96 4.73 4.57 16.28
N ASP A 97 5.91 4.02 16.58
CA ASP A 97 6.74 4.36 17.75
C ASP A 97 7.10 5.85 17.80
N LYS A 98 7.48 6.45 16.67
CA LYS A 98 7.81 7.89 16.59
C LYS A 98 6.59 8.78 16.75
N ALA A 99 5.42 8.29 16.36
CA ALA A 99 4.18 9.03 16.53
C ALA A 99 3.72 9.08 17.99
N CYS A 100 4.06 8.11 18.84
CA CYS A 100 3.55 8.01 20.20
C CYS A 100 4.60 7.49 21.20
N GLU A 101 4.99 8.35 22.14
CA GLU A 101 5.98 8.00 23.17
C GLU A 101 5.58 6.77 24.01
N LEU A 102 4.29 6.59 24.30
CA LEU A 102 3.79 5.40 25.01
C LEU A 102 4.07 4.10 24.24
N VAL A 103 4.01 4.15 22.91
CA VAL A 103 4.28 3.00 22.02
C VAL A 103 5.78 2.83 21.83
N ASN A 104 6.54 3.93 21.81
CA ASN A 104 8.00 3.87 21.81
C ASN A 104 8.56 3.17 23.07
N GLN A 105 7.94 3.42 24.23
CA GLN A 105 8.33 2.79 25.49
C GLN A 105 7.87 1.33 25.61
N ASP A 106 6.69 1.01 25.04
CA ASP A 106 6.11 -0.33 25.08
C ASP A 106 5.27 -0.56 23.82
N LEU A 107 5.85 -1.30 22.87
CA LEU A 107 5.25 -1.56 21.56
C LEU A 107 3.93 -2.34 21.65
N LYS A 108 3.71 -3.08 22.74
CA LYS A 108 2.45 -3.83 22.98
C LYS A 108 1.24 -2.91 23.12
N LYS A 109 1.47 -1.62 23.38
CA LYS A 109 0.42 -0.59 23.45
C LYS A 109 -0.02 -0.05 22.09
N ILE A 110 0.56 -0.51 20.98
CA ILE A 110 0.32 0.05 19.65
C ILE A 110 -1.16 0.07 19.25
N TYR A 111 -1.91 -1.01 19.51
CA TYR A 111 -3.36 -1.08 19.21
C TYR A 111 -4.25 -0.46 20.29
N TYR A 112 -3.72 -0.21 21.49
CA TYR A 112 -4.47 0.38 22.61
C TYR A 112 -4.27 1.89 22.72
N SER A 113 -3.21 2.42 22.11
CA SER A 113 -2.88 3.84 22.14
C SER A 113 -3.92 4.66 21.38
N ARG A 114 -4.60 5.56 22.10
CA ARG A 114 -5.53 6.51 21.48
C ARG A 114 -4.86 7.34 20.38
N LYS A 115 -3.58 7.68 20.53
CA LYS A 115 -2.84 8.47 19.54
C LYS A 115 -2.61 7.68 18.25
N ILE A 116 -2.27 6.39 18.35
CA ILE A 116 -2.12 5.52 17.18
C ILE A 116 -3.48 5.27 16.51
N ASN A 117 -4.53 5.02 17.29
CA ASN A 117 -5.88 4.83 16.74
C ASN A 117 -6.37 6.10 16.00
N ALA A 118 -6.07 7.29 16.52
CA ALA A 118 -6.34 8.55 15.83
C ALA A 118 -5.55 8.67 14.51
N LYS A 119 -4.27 8.27 14.49
CA LYS A 119 -3.46 8.24 13.26
C LYS A 119 -3.97 7.21 12.25
N ALA A 120 -4.42 6.03 12.70
CA ALA A 120 -5.04 5.04 11.83
C ALA A 120 -6.34 5.59 11.20
N ALA A 121 -7.18 6.28 12.00
CA ALA A 121 -8.39 6.94 11.48
C ALA A 121 -8.07 8.04 10.48
N GLU A 122 -7.00 8.82 10.72
CA GLU A 122 -6.50 9.81 9.77
C GLU A 122 -6.07 9.17 8.45
N CYS A 123 -5.26 8.12 8.48
CA CYS A 123 -4.89 7.33 7.30
C CYS A 123 -6.12 6.77 6.56
N SER A 124 -7.08 6.23 7.32
CA SER A 124 -8.33 5.67 6.80
C SER A 124 -9.14 6.72 6.04
N ASN A 125 -9.35 7.90 6.64
CA ASN A 125 -10.11 8.99 6.02
C ASN A 125 -9.37 9.59 4.81
N ASN A 126 -8.05 9.68 4.89
CA ASN A 126 -7.24 10.29 3.84
C ASN A 126 -7.05 9.38 2.62
N VAL A 127 -7.04 8.06 2.77
CA VAL A 127 -6.91 7.13 1.62
C VAL A 127 -8.25 6.50 1.22
N GLY A 128 -9.17 6.36 2.17
CA GLY A 128 -10.45 5.67 1.99
C GLY A 128 -10.37 4.15 2.12
N ILE A 129 -9.41 3.63 2.91
CA ILE A 129 -9.30 2.21 3.26
C ILE A 129 -9.84 2.03 4.69
N SER A 130 -10.58 0.94 4.94
CA SER A 130 -11.18 0.67 6.25
C SER A 130 -10.12 0.49 7.34
N LEU A 131 -10.43 0.91 8.57
CA LEU A 131 -9.58 0.75 9.75
C LEU A 131 -9.13 -0.70 9.98
N ASN A 132 -9.96 -1.69 9.61
CA ASN A 132 -9.64 -3.10 9.79
C ASN A 132 -8.50 -3.59 8.88
N ALA A 133 -8.17 -2.82 7.83
CA ALA A 133 -7.08 -3.11 6.90
C ALA A 133 -5.90 -2.15 7.10
N ILE A 134 -5.69 -1.66 8.32
CA ILE A 134 -4.57 -0.78 8.68
C ILE A 134 -3.70 -1.47 9.73
N TYR A 135 -2.44 -1.66 9.38
CA TYR A 135 -1.45 -2.34 10.20
C TYR A 135 -0.41 -1.33 10.70
N PRO A 136 -0.51 -0.86 11.95
CA PRO A 136 0.53 -0.04 12.56
C PRO A 136 1.77 -0.89 12.83
N VAL A 137 2.93 -0.42 12.37
CA VAL A 137 4.21 -1.10 12.56
C VAL A 137 5.30 -0.14 13.03
N LYS A 138 6.28 -0.69 13.74
CA LYS A 138 7.55 -0.03 14.04
C LYS A 138 8.56 -0.42 12.96
N ASN A 139 9.37 0.54 12.51
CA ASN A 139 10.46 0.24 11.57
C ASN A 139 11.68 -0.24 12.36
N TYR A 140 12.45 -1.18 11.83
CA TYR A 140 13.74 -1.52 12.43
C TYR A 140 14.67 -0.30 12.39
N PRO A 141 15.26 0.09 13.53
CA PRO A 141 16.42 0.98 13.53
C PRO A 141 17.64 0.24 12.94
N GLU A 142 18.76 0.96 12.75
CA GLU A 142 20.01 0.43 12.16
C GLU A 142 20.58 -0.84 12.83
N SER A 143 20.09 -1.21 14.02
CA SER A 143 20.51 -2.42 14.73
C SER A 143 19.81 -3.68 14.21
N ILE A 144 20.60 -4.67 13.81
CA ILE A 144 20.20 -6.02 13.33
C ILE A 144 19.63 -6.91 14.46
N MET A 145 19.35 -6.36 15.64
CA MET A 145 18.84 -7.16 16.75
C MET A 145 17.35 -7.47 16.53
N GLN A 146 17.02 -8.75 16.53
CA GLN A 146 15.63 -9.23 16.50
C GLN A 146 14.88 -8.66 17.71
N GLU A 147 13.81 -7.92 17.44
CA GLU A 147 12.89 -7.40 18.45
C GLU A 147 11.55 -8.13 18.25
N PRO A 148 11.26 -9.19 19.03
CA PRO A 148 10.12 -10.07 18.79
C PRO A 148 8.78 -9.33 18.67
N ASP A 149 8.59 -8.27 19.46
CA ASP A 149 7.36 -7.45 19.39
C ASP A 149 7.24 -6.73 18.04
N THR A 150 8.33 -6.26 17.44
CA THR A 150 8.35 -5.67 16.09
C THR A 150 8.14 -6.73 15.02
N ASP A 151 8.81 -7.88 15.15
CA ASP A 151 8.68 -9.01 14.23
C ASP A 151 7.22 -9.48 14.15
N VAL A 152 6.54 -9.61 15.30
CA VAL A 152 5.13 -10.02 15.34
C VAL A 152 4.24 -9.05 14.57
N LEU A 153 4.45 -7.74 14.66
CA LEU A 153 3.64 -6.77 13.92
C LEU A 153 3.84 -6.86 12.41
N ILE A 154 5.10 -6.94 11.96
CA ILE A 154 5.43 -7.00 10.53
C ILE A 154 5.00 -8.34 9.93
N LEU A 155 5.26 -9.44 10.62
CA LEU A 155 4.87 -10.77 10.16
C LEU A 155 3.34 -10.94 10.15
N THR A 156 2.62 -10.33 11.08
CA THR A 156 1.14 -10.31 11.06
C THR A 156 0.64 -9.55 9.84
N ALA A 157 1.18 -8.35 9.57
CA ALA A 157 0.80 -7.57 8.40
C ALA A 157 1.10 -8.32 7.09
N LEU A 158 2.29 -8.92 6.97
CA LEU A 158 2.68 -9.70 5.79
C LEU A 158 1.77 -10.92 5.59
N ARG A 159 1.49 -11.68 6.67
CA ARG A 159 0.61 -12.84 6.60
C ARG A 159 -0.77 -12.45 6.07
N ASP A 160 -1.35 -11.38 6.60
CA ASP A 160 -2.69 -10.96 6.21
C ASP A 160 -2.70 -10.41 4.77
N ILE A 161 -1.66 -9.68 4.34
CA ILE A 161 -1.49 -9.25 2.94
C ILE A 161 -1.43 -10.45 2.00
N LEU A 162 -0.67 -11.50 2.35
CA LEU A 162 -0.59 -12.73 1.55
C LEU A 162 -1.92 -13.46 1.51
N ASN A 163 -2.65 -13.53 2.62
CA ASN A 163 -3.99 -14.11 2.64
C ASN A 163 -4.93 -13.33 1.72
N PHE A 164 -4.95 -12.00 1.79
CA PHE A 164 -5.77 -11.20 0.88
C PHE A 164 -5.41 -11.40 -0.59
N ALA A 165 -4.12 -11.49 -0.92
CA ALA A 165 -3.65 -11.76 -2.27
C ALA A 165 -4.09 -13.17 -2.75
N ASN A 166 -3.92 -14.20 -1.92
CA ASN A 166 -4.35 -15.56 -2.23
C ASN A 166 -5.87 -15.64 -2.43
N ASP A 167 -6.66 -15.07 -1.51
CA ASP A 167 -8.13 -15.02 -1.60
C ASP A 167 -8.60 -14.27 -2.87
N TYR A 168 -7.83 -13.29 -3.34
CA TYR A 168 -8.09 -12.63 -4.62
C TYR A 168 -7.81 -13.57 -5.80
N VAL A 169 -6.64 -14.21 -5.83
CA VAL A 169 -6.24 -15.14 -6.90
C VAL A 169 -7.22 -16.32 -7.00
N GLU A 170 -7.59 -16.94 -5.88
CA GLU A 170 -8.56 -18.05 -5.85
C GLU A 170 -9.91 -17.64 -6.47
N ARG A 171 -10.42 -16.45 -6.11
CA ARG A 171 -11.68 -15.92 -6.69
C ARG A 171 -11.58 -15.58 -8.16
N GLU A 172 -10.42 -15.14 -8.65
CA GLU A 172 -10.22 -14.88 -10.09
C GLU A 172 -10.14 -16.19 -10.88
N MET A 173 -9.46 -17.21 -10.35
CA MET A 173 -9.38 -18.54 -10.97
C MET A 173 -10.77 -19.20 -11.08
N GLU A 174 -11.62 -19.07 -10.06
CA GLU A 174 -13.00 -19.58 -10.09
C GLU A 174 -13.87 -18.93 -11.19
N LYS A 175 -13.56 -17.69 -11.61
CA LYS A 175 -14.29 -17.01 -12.69
C LYS A 175 -13.86 -17.46 -14.09
N GLU A 176 -12.65 -18.00 -14.21
CA GLU A 176 -12.09 -18.49 -15.46
C GLU A 176 -12.49 -19.96 -15.73
N GLU A 177 -13.08 -20.66 -14.76
CA GLU A 177 -13.63 -22.01 -14.94
C GLU A 177 -15.02 -21.97 -15.63
N PRO A 178 -15.22 -22.72 -16.74
CA PRO A 178 -16.43 -22.69 -17.57
C PRO A 178 -17.65 -23.43 -17.00
#